data_AF-A0A938BCB7-F1
#
_entry.id   AF-A0A938BCB7-F1
#
_cell.length_a   1.000
_cell.length_b   1.000
_cell.length_c   1.000
_cell.angle_alpha   90.00
_cell.angle_beta   90.00
_cell.angle_gamma   90.00
#
_symmetry.space_group_name_H-M   'P 1'
#
loop_
_entity.id
_entity.type
_entity.pdbx_description
1 polymer ?
#
loop_
_entity_poly.entity_id
_entity_poly.type
_entity_poly.pdbx_seq_one_letter_code
_entity_poly.pdbx_strand_id
1 'polypeptide(L)'
;MTANSDWNFTISNTGNSNLTINGIDSDNPAFTITPLTFPQDIAPGKSLNVTATFSPTEEKSYTGIITITSNVPDKSKVSISLEGIGVPDNCDVNSDGVVNILDLVIVGKYFGKSAPDNAKADVNKDGIVDILDLNIVGQYFGEVYK
;
A
#
# COMPACT_ATOMS: atom_id res chain seq x y z
N MET A 1 6.87 1.41 -10.35
CA MET A 1 5.76 0.51 -10.01
C MET A 1 5.42 0.84 -8.57
N THR A 2 4.29 1.50 -8.33
CA THR A 2 3.90 2.01 -6.99
C THR A 2 3.92 0.87 -5.97
N ALA A 3 4.55 1.10 -4.81
CA ALA A 3 4.57 0.16 -3.70
C ALA A 3 3.13 -0.17 -3.27
N ASN A 4 2.59 -1.35 -3.62
CA ASN A 4 1.27 -1.74 -3.13
C ASN A 4 1.40 -2.57 -1.86
N SER A 5 0.50 -2.33 -0.91
CA SER A 5 0.37 -3.14 0.29
C SER A 5 -1.07 -3.60 0.44
N ASP A 6 -1.25 -4.92 0.58
CA ASP A 6 -2.56 -5.53 0.76
C ASP A 6 -2.84 -5.85 2.22
N TRP A 7 -3.95 -5.34 2.73
CA TRP A 7 -4.51 -5.69 4.03
C TRP A 7 -5.77 -6.52 3.85
N ASN A 8 -5.72 -7.75 4.35
CA ASN A 8 -6.85 -8.66 4.31
C ASN A 8 -7.63 -8.58 5.62
N PHE A 9 -8.94 -8.39 5.53
CA PHE A 9 -9.85 -8.46 6.68
C PHE A 9 -11.12 -9.25 6.34
N THR A 10 -11.82 -9.67 7.39
CA THR A 10 -12.98 -10.55 7.26
C THR A 10 -14.21 -9.91 7.90
N ILE A 11 -15.29 -9.83 7.13
CA ILE A 11 -16.61 -9.45 7.62
C ILE A 11 -17.35 -10.74 7.97
N SER A 12 -17.78 -10.91 9.22
CA SER A 12 -18.43 -12.13 9.69
C SER A 12 -19.86 -11.86 10.14
N ASN A 13 -20.80 -12.71 9.71
CA ASN A 13 -22.16 -12.69 10.22
C ASN A 13 -22.28 -13.58 11.46
N THR A 14 -22.30 -12.95 12.64
CA THR A 14 -22.48 -13.63 13.93
C THR A 14 -23.94 -13.68 14.39
N GLY A 15 -24.86 -13.13 13.61
CA GLY A 15 -26.30 -13.14 13.90
C GLY A 15 -27.01 -14.37 13.33
N ASN A 16 -28.33 -14.41 13.54
CA ASN A 16 -29.19 -15.51 13.11
C ASN A 16 -29.96 -15.22 11.81
N SER A 17 -29.82 -14.01 11.27
CA SER A 17 -30.45 -13.57 10.02
C SER A 17 -29.38 -13.24 8.98
N ASN A 18 -29.77 -13.19 7.71
CA ASN A 18 -28.84 -12.86 6.62
C ASN A 18 -28.29 -11.42 6.77
N LEU A 19 -26.97 -11.28 6.70
CA LEU A 19 -26.28 -9.98 6.68
C LEU A 19 -26.07 -9.58 5.23
N THR A 20 -26.58 -8.42 4.84
CA THR A 20 -26.38 -7.87 3.49
C THR A 20 -25.44 -6.67 3.57
N ILE A 21 -24.31 -6.77 2.87
CA ILE A 21 -23.39 -5.66 2.65
C ILE A 21 -23.80 -4.94 1.37
N ASN A 22 -24.21 -3.68 1.52
CA ASN A 22 -24.71 -2.85 0.43
C ASN A 22 -23.60 -2.12 -0.33
N GLY A 23 -22.44 -1.94 0.31
CA GLY A 23 -21.29 -1.28 -0.29
C GLY A 23 -20.14 -1.15 0.68
N ILE A 24 -18.92 -1.05 0.14
CA ILE A 24 -17.71 -0.69 0.86
C ILE A 24 -17.03 0.40 0.04
N ASP A 25 -16.80 1.56 0.65
CA ASP A 25 -16.25 2.74 -0.01
C ASP A 25 -15.01 3.24 0.75
N SER A 26 -14.06 3.85 0.04
CA SER A 26 -12.93 4.55 0.64
C SER A 26 -12.96 6.02 0.28
N ASP A 27 -12.72 6.89 1.26
CA ASP A 27 -12.65 8.34 1.06
C ASP A 27 -11.33 8.82 0.46
N ASN A 28 -10.34 7.94 0.31
CA ASN A 28 -9.02 8.25 -0.22
C ASN A 28 -8.64 7.25 -1.32
N PRO A 29 -8.45 7.71 -2.58
CA PRO A 29 -8.20 6.83 -3.72
C PRO A 29 -6.87 6.07 -3.66
N ALA A 30 -5.96 6.44 -2.75
CA ALA A 30 -4.77 5.64 -2.47
C ALA A 30 -5.12 4.31 -1.81
N PHE A 31 -6.33 4.13 -1.27
CA PHE A 31 -6.81 2.87 -0.73
C PHE A 31 -7.98 2.35 -1.57
N THR A 32 -7.77 1.23 -2.26
CA THR A 32 -8.82 0.57 -3.06
C THR A 32 -9.30 -0.69 -2.37
N ILE A 33 -10.53 -1.12 -2.66
CA ILE A 33 -11.18 -2.25 -1.98
C ILE A 33 -11.55 -3.31 -2.99
N THR A 34 -11.37 -4.58 -2.63
CA THR A 34 -11.90 -5.72 -3.38
C THR A 34 -12.54 -6.74 -2.44
N PRO A 35 -13.64 -7.41 -2.83
CA PRO A 35 -14.39 -7.24 -4.09
C PRO A 35 -15.30 -6.00 -4.10
N LEU A 36 -15.61 -5.47 -5.30
CA LEU A 36 -16.47 -4.29 -5.52
C LEU A 36 -17.90 -4.62 -5.99
N THR A 37 -18.29 -5.89 -5.95
CA THR A 37 -19.64 -6.31 -6.38
C THR A 37 -20.59 -6.28 -5.19
N PHE A 38 -21.66 -5.48 -5.29
CA PHE A 38 -22.67 -5.33 -4.23
C PHE A 38 -24.10 -5.32 -4.83
N PRO A 39 -25.13 -5.73 -4.05
CA PRO A 39 -25.07 -6.21 -2.67
C PRO A 39 -24.43 -7.60 -2.53
N GLN A 40 -23.88 -7.90 -1.35
CA GLN A 40 -23.33 -9.21 -0.96
C GLN A 40 -24.07 -9.76 0.26
N ASP A 41 -24.56 -10.99 0.15
CA ASP A 41 -25.26 -11.67 1.22
C ASP A 41 -24.35 -12.66 1.95
N ILE A 42 -24.32 -12.56 3.28
CA ILE A 42 -23.53 -13.40 4.17
C ILE A 42 -24.50 -14.13 5.11
N ALA A 43 -24.69 -15.43 4.88
CA ALA A 43 -25.54 -16.27 5.71
C ALA A 43 -25.03 -16.36 7.17
N PRO A 44 -25.90 -16.69 8.15
CA PRO A 44 -25.50 -16.90 9.54
C PRO A 44 -24.29 -17.83 9.69
N GLY A 45 -23.28 -17.41 10.46
CA GLY A 45 -22.05 -18.16 10.69
C GLY A 45 -21.08 -18.20 9.51
N LYS A 46 -21.34 -17.44 8.43
CA LYS A 46 -20.44 -17.27 7.29
C LYS A 46 -19.72 -15.93 7.33
N SER A 47 -18.73 -15.80 6.45
CA SER A 47 -17.89 -14.63 6.36
C SER A 47 -17.55 -14.29 4.91
N LEU A 48 -17.20 -13.03 4.69
CA LEU A 48 -16.68 -12.48 3.44
C LEU A 48 -15.26 -11.96 3.68
N ASN A 49 -14.32 -12.37 2.83
CA ASN A 49 -12.97 -11.81 2.82
C ASN A 49 -12.94 -10.55 1.94
N VAL A 50 -12.31 -9.50 2.45
CA VAL A 50 -12.15 -8.22 1.80
C VAL A 50 -10.67 -7.84 1.86
N THR A 51 -10.16 -7.31 0.75
CA THR A 51 -8.79 -6.81 0.65
C THR A 51 -8.86 -5.30 0.46
N ALA A 52 -8.13 -4.57 1.30
CA ALA A 52 -7.81 -3.18 1.08
C ALA A 52 -6.38 -3.09 0.52
N THR A 53 -6.22 -2.47 -0.64
CA THR A 53 -4.93 -2.30 -1.31
C THR A 53 -4.54 -0.83 -1.23
N PHE A 54 -3.41 -0.55 -0.60
CA PHE A 54 -2.79 0.77 -0.57
C PHE A 54 -1.87 0.93 -1.79
N SER A 55 -2.07 1.97 -2.60
CA SER A 55 -1.35 2.28 -3.84
C SER A 55 -1.02 3.78 -3.90
N PRO A 56 -0.07 4.27 -3.10
CA PRO A 56 0.33 5.68 -3.07
C PRO A 56 0.98 6.11 -4.39
N THR A 57 0.76 7.36 -4.79
CA THR A 57 1.36 7.95 -6.00
C THR A 57 2.48 8.94 -5.71
N GLU A 58 2.62 9.36 -4.45
CA GLU A 58 3.58 10.38 -4.00
C GLU A 58 4.23 9.95 -2.68
N GLU A 59 5.44 10.47 -2.42
CA GLU A 59 6.16 10.31 -1.17
C GLU A 59 5.54 11.19 -0.06
N LYS A 60 4.54 10.67 0.63
CA LYS A 60 3.91 11.34 1.77
C LYS A 60 3.13 10.36 2.63
N SER A 61 2.73 10.79 3.82
CA SER A 61 1.75 10.08 4.62
C SER A 61 0.34 10.19 4.01
N TYR A 62 -0.37 9.08 3.97
CA TYR A 62 -1.76 8.95 3.57
C TYR A 62 -2.58 8.47 4.76
N THR A 63 -3.76 9.06 4.94
CA THR A 63 -4.80 8.59 5.85
C THR A 63 -6.07 8.38 5.06
N GLY A 64 -6.83 7.34 5.36
CA GLY A 64 -8.12 7.08 4.72
C GLY A 64 -9.09 6.39 5.67
N ILE A 65 -10.37 6.43 5.33
CA ILE A 65 -11.44 5.75 6.03
C ILE A 65 -12.17 4.86 5.03
N ILE A 66 -12.23 3.57 5.35
CA ILE A 66 -13.13 2.63 4.68
C ILE A 66 -14.47 2.66 5.41
N THR A 67 -15.57 2.84 4.67
CA THR A 67 -16.93 2.76 5.21
C THR A 67 -17.68 1.57 4.63
N ILE A 68 -18.06 0.62 5.48
CA ILE A 68 -18.86 -0.55 5.17
C ILE A 68 -20.32 -0.23 5.47
N THR A 69 -21.20 -0.32 4.47
CA THR A 69 -22.65 -0.11 4.63
C THR A 69 -23.40 -1.43 4.61
N SER A 70 -24.30 -1.66 5.58
CA SER A 70 -25.03 -2.92 5.74
C SER A 70 -26.52 -2.73 6.05
N ASN A 71 -27.27 -3.84 6.07
CA ASN A 71 -28.68 -3.88 6.48
C ASN A 71 -28.91 -3.95 8.00
N VAL A 72 -27.86 -3.83 8.82
CA VAL A 72 -27.98 -3.91 10.29
C VAL A 72 -28.50 -2.58 10.84
N PRO A 73 -29.69 -2.50 11.47
CA PRO A 73 -30.31 -1.22 11.84
C PRO A 73 -29.42 -0.32 12.71
N ASP A 74 -28.80 -0.89 13.75
CA ASP A 74 -27.96 -0.13 14.70
C ASP A 74 -26.49 0.00 14.26
N LYS A 75 -26.12 -0.66 13.15
CA LYS A 75 -24.74 -0.68 12.60
C LYS A 75 -24.78 -0.61 11.07
N SER A 76 -25.63 0.26 10.55
CA SER A 76 -25.83 0.40 9.12
C SER A 76 -24.57 0.93 8.42
N LYS A 77 -23.65 1.55 9.17
CA LYS A 77 -22.31 1.93 8.74
C LYS A 77 -21.26 1.54 9.78
N VAL A 78 -20.15 0.98 9.33
CA VAL A 78 -18.95 0.70 10.14
C VAL A 78 -17.75 1.31 9.43
N SER A 79 -16.90 2.03 10.16
CA SER A 79 -15.73 2.70 9.61
C SER A 79 -14.42 2.09 10.11
N ILE A 80 -13.42 2.01 9.23
CA ILE A 80 -12.07 1.52 9.52
C ILE A 80 -11.08 2.59 9.06
N SER A 81 -10.24 3.08 9.98
CA SER A 81 -9.16 4.01 9.65
C SER A 81 -7.94 3.26 9.11
N LEU A 82 -7.34 3.82 8.07
CA LEU A 82 -6.15 3.32 7.41
C LEU A 82 -5.07 4.41 7.39
N GLU A 83 -3.83 3.98 7.52
CA GLU A 83 -2.65 4.84 7.44
C GLU A 83 -1.57 4.13 6.61
N GLY A 84 -0.89 4.87 5.76
CA GLY A 84 0.21 4.36 4.94
C GLY A 84 1.18 5.47 4.59
N ILE A 85 2.43 5.12 4.28
CA ILE A 85 3.44 6.07 3.80
C ILE A 85 3.75 5.68 2.36
N GLY A 86 3.55 6.62 1.45
CA GLY A 86 4.04 6.49 0.09
C GLY A 86 5.55 6.60 0.08
N VAL A 87 6.20 5.63 -0.55
CA VAL A 87 7.65 5.54 -0.67
C VAL A 87 8.06 5.68 -2.14
N PRO A 88 9.20 6.30 -2.44
CA PRO A 88 9.67 6.41 -3.82
C PRO A 88 10.04 5.05 -4.41
N ASP A 89 9.65 4.80 -5.66
CA ASP A 89 9.97 3.56 -6.39
C ASP A 89 11.47 3.45 -6.76
N ASN A 90 12.21 4.56 -6.77
CA ASN A 90 13.63 4.61 -7.11
C ASN A 90 14.54 4.11 -5.97
N CYS A 91 14.02 3.91 -4.76
CA CYS A 91 14.78 3.38 -3.63
C CYS A 91 15.02 1.86 -3.74
N ASP A 92 14.12 1.13 -4.40
CA ASP A 92 14.27 -0.29 -4.74
C ASP A 92 15.09 -0.41 -6.04
N VAL A 93 16.40 -0.27 -5.88
CA VAL A 93 17.38 -0.16 -6.96
C VAL A 93 17.43 -1.45 -7.79
N ASN A 94 17.30 -2.61 -7.15
CA ASN A 94 17.29 -3.89 -7.86
C ASN A 94 15.89 -4.28 -8.39
N SER A 95 14.84 -3.61 -7.92
CA SER A 95 13.44 -3.84 -8.28
C SER A 95 12.95 -5.24 -7.87
N ASP A 96 13.40 -5.75 -6.73
CA ASP A 96 13.00 -7.05 -6.16
C ASP A 96 11.78 -6.97 -5.24
N GLY A 97 11.28 -5.76 -5.02
CA GLY A 97 10.13 -5.48 -4.18
C GLY A 97 10.49 -5.27 -2.71
N VAL A 98 11.77 -5.16 -2.34
CA VAL A 98 12.19 -4.91 -0.95
C VAL A 98 13.41 -4.00 -0.92
N VAL A 99 13.30 -2.82 -0.31
CA VAL A 99 14.49 -1.97 -0.08
C VAL A 99 15.32 -2.57 1.05
N ASN A 100 16.50 -3.09 0.71
CA ASN A 100 17.37 -3.77 1.65
C ASN A 100 18.87 -3.54 1.36
N ILE A 101 19.73 -4.36 1.97
CA ILE A 101 21.19 -4.21 1.85
C ILE A 101 21.66 -4.43 0.40
N LEU A 102 20.93 -5.19 -0.40
CA LEU A 102 21.25 -5.42 -1.81
C LEU A 102 21.10 -4.13 -2.62
N ASP A 103 20.14 -3.27 -2.31
CA ASP A 103 19.99 -1.96 -2.96
C ASP A 103 21.14 -1.02 -2.60
N LEU A 104 21.49 -0.95 -1.31
CA LEU A 104 22.64 -0.17 -0.84
C LEU A 104 23.95 -0.65 -1.48
N VAL A 105 24.14 -1.96 -1.64
CA VAL A 105 25.32 -2.53 -2.33
C VAL A 105 25.35 -2.09 -3.79
N ILE A 106 24.21 -1.99 -4.46
CA ILE A 106 24.17 -1.51 -5.84
C ILE A 106 24.55 -0.04 -5.90
N VAL A 107 23.98 0.84 -5.08
CA VAL A 107 24.40 2.25 -5.05
C VAL A 107 25.91 2.36 -4.75
N GLY A 108 26.40 1.64 -3.75
CA GLY A 108 27.82 1.62 -3.38
C GLY A 108 28.76 1.16 -4.49
N LYS A 109 28.33 0.23 -5.36
CA LYS A 109 29.10 -0.21 -6.54
C LYS A 109 29.33 0.90 -7.57
N TYR A 110 28.47 1.91 -7.59
CA TYR A 110 28.55 3.04 -8.53
C TYR A 110 29.01 4.34 -7.88
N PHE A 111 29.29 4.36 -6.57
CA PHE A 111 29.73 5.53 -5.83
C PHE A 111 30.90 6.28 -6.51
N GLY A 112 30.77 7.61 -6.62
CA GLY A 112 31.73 8.51 -7.24
C GLY A 112 31.70 8.52 -8.78
N LYS A 113 30.79 7.79 -9.42
CA LYS A 113 30.62 7.81 -10.88
C LYS A 113 29.59 8.86 -11.26
N SER A 114 29.90 9.63 -12.30
CA SER A 114 28.87 10.38 -13.03
C SER A 114 27.90 9.38 -13.66
N ALA A 115 26.62 9.62 -13.46
CA ALA A 115 25.54 8.84 -14.00
C ALA A 115 24.67 9.73 -14.88
N PRO A 116 24.07 9.23 -15.98
CA PRO A 116 22.93 9.92 -16.56
C PRO A 116 21.78 9.95 -15.53
N ASP A 117 20.95 11.00 -15.56
CA ASP A 117 19.80 11.31 -14.67
C ASP A 117 18.73 10.18 -14.48
N ASN A 118 19.00 8.98 -15.00
CA ASN A 118 18.12 7.81 -14.93
C ASN A 118 18.88 6.49 -14.67
N ALA A 119 20.14 6.54 -14.23
CA ALA A 119 20.82 5.34 -13.74
C ALA A 119 20.16 4.90 -12.44
N LYS A 120 19.81 3.61 -12.30
CA LYS A 120 19.14 3.11 -11.09
C LYS A 120 19.91 3.39 -9.78
N ALA A 121 21.22 3.57 -9.84
CA ALA A 121 22.06 3.88 -8.69
C ALA A 121 22.12 5.38 -8.35
N ASP A 122 21.74 6.25 -9.29
CA ASP A 122 21.52 7.69 -9.09
C ASP A 122 20.05 7.88 -8.74
N VAL A 123 19.77 7.73 -7.45
CA VAL A 123 18.41 7.66 -6.90
C VAL A 123 17.81 9.06 -6.87
N ASN A 124 18.58 10.09 -6.51
CA ASN A 124 18.09 11.47 -6.48
C ASN A 124 18.07 12.15 -7.87
N LYS A 125 18.70 11.53 -8.88
CA LYS A 125 18.76 11.99 -10.28
C LYS A 125 19.50 13.31 -10.46
N ASP A 126 20.56 13.51 -9.69
CA ASP A 126 21.40 14.71 -9.80
C ASP A 126 22.59 14.54 -10.76
N GLY A 127 22.76 13.35 -11.33
CA GLY A 127 23.79 13.02 -12.30
C GLY A 127 25.09 12.49 -11.69
N ILE A 128 25.16 12.30 -10.36
CA ILE A 128 26.31 11.76 -9.65
C ILE A 128 25.82 10.72 -8.64
N VAL A 129 26.47 9.56 -8.59
CA VAL A 129 26.19 8.59 -7.53
C VAL A 129 27.03 8.92 -6.30
N ASP A 130 26.43 9.38 -5.22
CA ASP A 130 27.13 9.76 -3.98
C ASP A 130 26.40 9.33 -2.68
N ILE A 131 26.74 9.98 -1.56
CA ILE A 131 26.19 9.66 -0.25
C ILE A 131 24.73 10.05 -0.11
N LEU A 132 24.23 10.97 -0.93
CA LEU A 132 22.83 11.38 -0.97
C LEU A 132 21.96 10.25 -1.52
N ASP A 133 22.43 9.51 -2.53
CA ASP A 133 21.74 8.31 -3.03
C ASP A 133 21.67 7.21 -1.98
N LEU A 134 22.80 6.95 -1.31
CA LEU A 134 22.85 5.97 -0.21
C LEU A 134 21.94 6.36 0.94
N ASN A 135 21.86 7.66 1.26
CA ASN A 135 20.98 8.16 2.31
C ASN A 135 19.51 7.93 1.95
N ILE A 136 19.12 8.19 0.70
CA ILE A 136 17.75 7.94 0.25
C ILE A 136 17.39 6.45 0.37
N VAL A 137 18.22 5.54 -0.17
CA VAL A 137 17.95 4.10 -0.02
C VAL A 137 17.93 3.69 1.46
N GLY A 138 18.83 4.25 2.27
CA GLY A 138 18.91 3.97 3.71
C GLY A 138 17.70 4.47 4.50
N GLN A 139 17.10 5.60 4.10
CA GLN A 139 15.88 6.15 4.71
C GLN A 139 14.70 5.18 4.57
N TYR A 140 14.68 4.40 3.50
CA TYR A 140 13.61 3.45 3.17
C TYR A 140 13.98 1.98 3.43
N PHE A 141 15.02 1.73 4.23
CA PHE A 141 15.48 0.37 4.49
C PHE A 141 14.42 -0.47 5.24
N GLY A 142 14.09 -1.64 4.68
CA GLY A 142 13.12 -2.58 5.20
C GLY A 142 11.72 -2.45 4.58
N GLU A 143 11.49 -1.46 3.73
CA GLU A 143 10.22 -1.27 3.03
C GLU A 143 9.99 -2.37 2.00
N VAL A 144 8.73 -2.83 1.92
CA VAL A 144 8.30 -3.92 1.01
C VAL A 144 7.26 -3.38 0.03
N TYR A 145 7.52 -3.61 -1.25
CA TYR A 145 6.75 -3.20 -2.41
C TYR A 145 6.17 -4.48 -3.02
N LYS A 146 4.86 -4.70 -2.90
CA LYS A 146 4.17 -5.84 -3.56
C LYS A 146 3.38 -5.40 -4.78
#